data_AF-A0AAE0WJR6-F1
#
_entry.id   AF-A0AAE0WJR6-F1
#
_cell.length_a   1.000
_cell.length_b   1.000
_cell.length_c   1.000
_cell.angle_alpha   90.00
_cell.angle_beta   90.00
_cell.angle_gamma   90.00
#
_symmetry.space_group_name_H-M   'P 1'
#
loop_
_entity.id
_entity.type
_entity.pdbx_description
1 polymer ?
#
loop_
_entity_poly.entity_id
_entity_poly.type
_entity_poly.pdbx_seq_one_letter_code
_entity_poly.pdbx_strand_id
1 'polypeptide(L)'
;MRASRPAEQALRLATSSASQKYVCRACRAQAARQFHTSVPRPAQVPLYQRLRDTLFGSKQSQEAEKGRGEKQVQRREEEQQQSSSQEDGALEVVVGRDGQEYEVAAVVDPTLAKNYIQAMSWEGLERIGSEEWVKRRADQGEQYVGFIPKKDIKLTPKQWKIVLSDIMADILALKRAGRSVDQVLHPNVQEQGTANETWTPDSGLPSFSITKQQSLRVVANERQYRGTLGRRSKRSTIAPIGDVSLHDPAIKLALHKIILRVSGRRISDAALNSSHTLSDLYSHLTAKTKSPSLARAPEIRRLKATSAANVSFVPRKVTMIDREKQVGRWKVIEEELVARGLPVTGSRFQGAKTVVH
;
A
#
# COMPACT_ATOMS: atom_id res chain seq x y z
N MET A 1 4.16 13.11 -24.07
CA MET A 1 3.62 11.73 -24.11
C MET A 1 4.74 10.68 -24.15
N ARG A 2 5.46 10.44 -23.05
CA ARG A 2 6.45 9.33 -22.94
C ARG A 2 6.68 8.97 -21.47
N ALA A 3 6.15 7.83 -21.00
CA ALA A 3 6.62 7.15 -19.77
C ALA A 3 6.13 5.69 -19.57
N SER A 4 5.26 5.11 -20.41
CA SER A 4 4.70 3.76 -20.15
C SER A 4 5.55 2.58 -20.62
N ARG A 5 6.65 2.80 -21.34
CA ARG A 5 7.41 1.71 -21.99
C ARG A 5 8.27 0.80 -21.09
N PRO A 6 8.77 1.18 -19.88
CA PRO A 6 9.62 0.27 -19.11
C PRO A 6 8.83 -0.87 -18.45
N ALA A 7 7.59 -0.61 -18.03
CA ALA A 7 6.75 -1.61 -17.37
C ALA A 7 6.24 -2.69 -18.32
N GLU A 8 5.79 -2.31 -19.53
CA GLU A 8 5.42 -3.27 -20.58
C GLU A 8 6.60 -4.13 -21.01
N GLN A 9 7.80 -3.56 -21.02
CA GLN A 9 9.02 -4.28 -21.38
C GLN A 9 9.44 -5.28 -20.30
N ALA A 10 9.22 -4.96 -19.01
CA ALA A 10 9.43 -5.88 -17.90
C ALA A 10 8.44 -7.06 -17.92
N LEU A 11 7.17 -6.80 -18.28
CA LEU A 11 6.16 -7.86 -18.41
C LEU A 11 6.45 -8.81 -19.59
N ARG A 12 6.99 -8.30 -20.70
CA ARG A 12 7.47 -9.14 -21.81
C ARG A 12 8.67 -10.01 -21.44
N LEU A 13 9.56 -9.52 -20.56
CA LEU A 13 10.70 -10.29 -20.05
C LEU A 13 10.27 -11.41 -19.09
N ALA A 14 9.19 -11.21 -18.34
CA ALA A 14 8.66 -12.21 -17.41
C ALA A 14 7.90 -13.35 -18.13
N THR A 15 7.43 -13.11 -19.35
CA THR A 15 6.57 -14.05 -20.10
C THR A 15 7.29 -14.86 -21.18
N SER A 16 8.51 -14.48 -21.59
CA SER A 16 9.27 -15.26 -22.58
C SER A 16 10.07 -16.39 -21.93
N SER A 17 9.75 -17.63 -22.30
CA SER A 17 10.44 -18.84 -21.87
C SER A 17 11.92 -18.87 -22.28
N ALA A 18 12.69 -19.57 -21.44
CA ALA A 18 14.14 -19.72 -21.45
C ALA A 18 14.73 -20.13 -22.81
N SER A 19 15.48 -19.24 -23.47
CA SER A 19 16.64 -19.57 -24.34
C SER A 19 17.26 -18.33 -25.05
N GLN A 20 17.18 -17.10 -24.50
CA GLN A 20 17.94 -15.99 -25.08
C GLN A 20 18.80 -15.31 -24.01
N LYS A 21 20.13 -15.41 -24.18
CA LYS A 21 21.12 -14.71 -23.37
C LYS A 21 20.81 -13.21 -23.44
N TYR A 22 20.48 -12.60 -22.30
CA TYR A 22 20.17 -11.18 -22.22
C TYR A 22 21.40 -10.36 -22.66
N VAL A 23 21.28 -9.64 -23.77
CA VAL A 23 22.30 -8.68 -24.23
C VAL A 23 21.87 -7.29 -23.80
N CYS A 24 22.75 -6.61 -23.05
CA CYS A 24 22.50 -5.30 -22.49
C CYS A 24 22.20 -4.25 -23.58
N ARG A 25 21.43 -3.22 -23.27
CA ARG A 25 21.07 -2.16 -24.23
C ARG A 25 22.29 -1.45 -24.82
N ALA A 26 23.34 -1.26 -24.01
CA ALA A 26 24.61 -0.70 -24.45
C ALA A 26 25.34 -1.63 -25.43
N CYS A 27 25.37 -2.92 -25.14
CA CYS A 27 25.97 -3.97 -25.95
C CYS A 27 25.26 -4.08 -27.32
N ARG A 28 23.93 -3.96 -27.34
CA ARG A 28 23.11 -3.95 -28.57
C ARG A 28 23.31 -2.67 -29.38
N ALA A 29 23.50 -1.53 -28.73
CA ALA A 29 23.82 -0.27 -29.38
C ALA A 29 25.25 -0.24 -29.94
N GLN A 30 26.22 -0.87 -29.27
CA GLN A 30 27.59 -1.02 -29.76
C GLN A 30 27.66 -1.94 -30.99
N ALA A 31 26.95 -3.07 -30.97
CA ALA A 31 26.84 -3.95 -32.13
C ALA A 31 26.22 -3.25 -33.35
N ALA A 32 25.21 -2.40 -33.14
CA ALA A 32 24.61 -1.61 -34.21
C ALA A 32 25.59 -0.58 -34.82
N ARG A 33 26.53 -0.05 -34.02
CA ARG A 33 27.52 0.95 -34.48
C ARG A 33 28.68 0.33 -35.27
N GLN A 34 29.04 -0.93 -35.00
CA GLN A 34 30.21 -1.57 -35.62
C GLN A 34 29.92 -2.28 -36.95
N PHE A 35 28.66 -2.48 -37.33
CA PHE A 35 28.28 -3.15 -38.57
C PHE A 35 27.35 -2.31 -39.46
N HIS A 36 27.68 -1.04 -39.67
CA HIS A 36 27.07 -0.26 -40.75
C HIS A 36 27.73 -0.61 -42.09
N THR A 37 27.21 -1.61 -42.80
CA THR A 37 27.53 -1.90 -44.21
C THR A 37 26.67 -1.09 -45.18
N SER A 38 26.15 0.07 -44.76
CA SER A 38 25.46 0.97 -45.68
C SER A 38 26.48 1.62 -46.60
N VAL A 39 26.29 1.46 -47.91
CA VAL A 39 27.04 2.16 -48.96
C VAL A 39 27.12 3.65 -48.60
N PRO A 40 28.33 4.26 -48.51
CA PRO A 40 28.46 5.67 -48.19
C PRO A 40 27.73 6.50 -49.24
N ARG A 41 26.63 7.15 -48.85
CA ARG A 41 26.00 8.16 -49.70
C ARG A 41 26.96 9.35 -49.81
N PRO A 42 27.25 9.86 -51.02
CA PRO A 42 28.06 11.05 -51.15
C PRO A 42 27.39 12.18 -50.38
N ALA A 43 28.11 12.69 -49.40
CA ALA A 43 27.73 13.86 -48.65
C ALA A 43 27.67 15.05 -49.62
N GLN A 44 26.50 15.70 -49.76
CA GLN A 44 26.36 16.90 -50.59
C GLN A 44 27.23 18.08 -50.11
N VAL A 45 27.79 17.98 -48.90
CA VAL A 45 28.51 19.06 -48.22
C VAL A 45 29.84 18.52 -47.70
N PRO A 46 30.97 19.21 -47.95
CA PRO A 46 32.30 18.77 -47.50
C PRO A 46 32.41 18.71 -45.96
N LEU A 47 33.24 17.80 -45.46
CA LEU A 47 33.38 17.46 -44.04
C LEU A 47 33.63 18.68 -43.13
N TYR A 48 34.43 19.64 -43.58
CA TYR A 48 34.79 20.83 -42.80
C TYR A 48 33.57 21.76 -42.55
N GLN A 49 32.64 21.86 -43.50
CA GLN A 49 31.42 22.67 -43.34
C GLN A 49 30.50 22.03 -42.29
N ARG A 50 30.41 20.69 -42.26
CA ARG A 50 29.66 19.97 -41.23
C ARG A 50 30.24 20.19 -39.84
N LEU A 51 31.56 20.08 -39.72
CA LEU A 51 32.27 20.34 -38.46
C LEU A 51 32.03 21.78 -37.98
N ARG A 52 32.11 22.75 -38.90
CA ARG A 52 31.83 24.16 -38.62
C ARG A 52 30.37 24.36 -38.17
N ASP A 53 29.41 23.81 -38.88
CA ASP A 53 27.98 23.94 -38.55
C ASP A 53 27.64 23.25 -37.22
N THR A 54 28.33 22.16 -36.86
CA THR A 54 28.15 21.51 -35.55
C THR A 54 28.79 22.27 -34.39
N LEU A 55 29.92 22.95 -34.61
CA LEU A 55 30.62 23.69 -33.55
C LEU A 55 30.09 25.10 -33.35
N PHE A 56 29.70 25.78 -34.43
CA PHE A 56 29.32 27.19 -34.41
C PHE A 56 27.83 27.44 -34.73
N GLY A 57 27.09 26.37 -35.03
CA GLY A 57 25.72 26.45 -35.53
C GLY A 57 25.69 26.85 -37.01
N SER A 58 24.73 26.33 -37.77
CA SER A 58 24.46 26.83 -39.11
C SER A 58 23.78 28.20 -39.05
N LYS A 59 23.87 29.01 -40.12
CA LYS A 59 23.15 30.31 -40.20
C LYS A 59 21.65 30.16 -39.94
N GLN A 60 21.04 29.07 -40.45
CA GLN A 60 19.64 28.74 -40.20
C GLN A 60 19.35 28.44 -38.72
N SER A 61 20.29 27.83 -38.00
CA SER A 61 20.15 27.60 -36.55
C SER A 61 20.18 28.91 -35.77
N GLN A 62 21.05 29.86 -36.16
CA GLN A 62 21.13 31.16 -35.50
C GLN A 62 19.88 32.01 -35.75
N GLU A 63 19.33 31.99 -36.97
CA GLU A 63 18.05 32.65 -37.28
C GLU A 63 16.88 32.03 -36.50
N ALA A 64 16.85 30.71 -36.36
CA ALA A 64 15.85 30.02 -35.55
C ALA A 64 15.97 30.35 -34.04
N GLU A 65 17.19 30.54 -33.52
CA GLU A 65 17.40 30.99 -32.15
C GLU A 65 16.96 32.45 -31.94
N LYS A 66 17.28 33.35 -32.88
CA LYS A 66 16.80 34.74 -32.83
C LYS A 66 15.28 34.81 -32.85
N GLY A 67 14.63 34.07 -33.75
CA GLY A 67 13.16 34.01 -33.79
C GLY A 67 12.52 33.38 -32.55
N ARG A 68 13.22 32.49 -31.83
CA ARG A 68 12.78 32.00 -30.51
C ARG A 68 12.97 33.05 -29.42
N GLY A 69 14.08 33.77 -29.44
CA GLY A 69 14.36 34.87 -28.51
C GLY A 69 13.32 35.98 -28.62
N GLU A 70 13.02 36.43 -29.85
CA GLU A 70 12.01 37.46 -30.13
C GLU A 70 10.61 37.03 -29.65
N LYS A 71 10.20 35.78 -29.92
CA LYS A 71 8.93 35.24 -29.40
C LYS A 71 8.88 35.19 -27.87
N GLN A 72 10.02 34.95 -27.22
CA GLN A 72 10.09 34.89 -25.76
C GLN A 72 10.00 36.29 -25.13
N VAL A 73 10.55 37.31 -25.80
CA VAL A 73 10.41 38.71 -25.40
C VAL A 73 8.96 39.17 -25.59
N GLN A 74 8.33 38.92 -26.74
CA GLN A 74 6.92 39.25 -26.98
C GLN A 74 6.01 38.61 -25.92
N ARG A 75 6.24 37.33 -25.59
CA ARG A 75 5.45 36.65 -24.56
C ARG A 75 5.60 37.29 -23.17
N ARG A 76 6.79 37.77 -22.82
CA ARG A 76 7.01 38.51 -21.57
C ARG A 76 6.32 39.87 -21.57
N GLU A 77 6.31 40.57 -22.70
CA GLU A 77 5.62 41.86 -22.83
C GLU A 77 4.09 41.70 -22.74
N GLU A 78 3.53 40.65 -23.35
CA GLU A 78 2.11 40.28 -23.22
C GLU A 78 1.75 39.90 -21.77
N GLU A 79 2.60 39.12 -21.09
CA GLU A 79 2.43 38.77 -19.67
C GLU A 79 2.50 40.01 -18.76
N GLN A 80 3.37 40.99 -19.07
CA GLN A 80 3.45 42.27 -18.34
C GLN A 80 2.19 43.12 -18.52
N GLN A 81 1.63 43.20 -19.73
CA GLN A 81 0.39 43.96 -19.99
C GLN A 81 -0.85 43.32 -19.34
N GLN A 82 -0.88 41.99 -19.21
CA GLN A 82 -1.94 41.29 -18.48
C GLN A 82 -1.83 41.52 -16.96
N SER A 83 -0.60 41.55 -16.41
CA SER A 83 -0.37 41.74 -14.97
C SER A 83 -0.78 43.12 -14.43
N SER A 84 -0.79 44.17 -15.28
CA SER A 84 -1.17 45.53 -14.85
C SER A 84 -2.69 45.74 -14.71
N SER A 85 -3.51 44.77 -15.14
CA SER A 85 -4.97 44.90 -15.19
C SER A 85 -5.70 44.02 -14.17
N GLN A 86 -4.98 43.14 -13.47
CA GLN A 86 -5.55 42.14 -12.58
C GLN A 86 -5.34 42.56 -11.13
N GLU A 87 -6.44 42.85 -10.43
CA GLU A 87 -6.44 43.24 -9.03
C GLU A 87 -5.68 42.23 -8.16
N ASP A 88 -4.91 42.77 -7.21
CA ASP A 88 -3.97 42.07 -6.34
C ASP A 88 -4.57 40.80 -5.71
N GLY A 89 -4.13 39.62 -6.17
CA GLY A 89 -4.21 38.36 -5.43
C GLY A 89 -5.06 37.23 -6.02
N ALA A 90 -5.69 37.39 -7.19
CA ALA A 90 -6.38 36.28 -7.83
C ALA A 90 -5.39 35.31 -8.50
N LEU A 91 -5.09 34.20 -7.84
CA LEU A 91 -4.30 33.11 -8.42
C LEU A 91 -5.00 32.55 -9.67
N GLU A 92 -4.27 32.38 -10.76
CA GLU A 92 -4.83 31.74 -11.96
C GLU A 92 -5.16 30.27 -11.65
N VAL A 93 -6.45 29.93 -11.74
CA VAL A 93 -6.91 28.55 -11.58
C VAL A 93 -6.85 27.86 -12.95
N VAL A 94 -5.87 26.98 -13.12
CA VAL A 94 -5.71 26.17 -14.32
C VAL A 94 -6.37 24.80 -14.10
N VAL A 95 -7.32 24.46 -14.96
CA VAL A 95 -7.96 23.14 -14.94
C VAL A 95 -7.06 22.13 -15.65
N GLY A 96 -6.60 21.12 -14.92
CA GLY A 96 -5.84 19.99 -15.46
C GLY A 96 -6.69 19.08 -16.36
N ARG A 97 -6.04 18.17 -17.08
CA ARG A 97 -6.73 17.22 -18.00
C ARG A 97 -7.75 16.31 -17.30
N ASP A 98 -7.59 16.11 -16.00
CA ASP A 98 -8.45 15.25 -15.18
C ASP A 98 -9.57 16.05 -14.49
N GLY A 99 -9.80 17.31 -14.89
CA GLY A 99 -10.84 18.19 -14.32
C GLY A 99 -10.50 18.76 -12.94
N GLN A 100 -9.29 18.53 -12.44
CA GLN A 100 -8.82 19.10 -11.17
C GLN A 100 -8.29 20.52 -11.40
N GLU A 101 -8.80 21.46 -10.62
CA GLU A 101 -8.38 22.85 -10.57
C GLU A 101 -7.08 22.99 -9.77
N TYR A 102 -6.07 23.63 -10.38
CA TYR A 102 -4.80 23.94 -9.74
C TYR A 102 -4.62 25.45 -9.72
N GLU A 103 -4.38 26.02 -8.54
CA GLU A 103 -3.92 27.39 -8.40
C GLU A 103 -2.45 27.45 -8.83
N VAL A 104 -2.19 28.15 -9.93
CA VAL A 104 -0.82 28.40 -10.40
C VAL A 104 -0.25 29.54 -9.58
N ALA A 105 0.88 29.29 -8.93
CA ALA A 105 1.59 30.33 -8.19
C ALA A 105 1.95 31.47 -9.16
N ALA A 106 1.46 32.67 -8.86
CA ALA A 106 1.82 33.86 -9.62
C ALA A 106 3.34 34.06 -9.58
N VAL A 107 3.96 34.20 -10.76
CA VAL A 107 5.36 34.61 -10.85
C VAL A 107 5.37 36.12 -10.60
N VAL A 108 5.55 36.51 -9.34
CA VAL A 108 5.56 37.91 -8.93
C VAL A 108 6.97 38.47 -9.12
N ASP A 109 7.13 39.45 -10.00
CA ASP A 109 8.35 40.24 -10.07
C ASP A 109 8.40 41.19 -8.85
N PRO A 110 9.42 41.07 -7.97
CA PRO A 110 9.47 41.79 -6.70
C PRO A 110 9.65 43.31 -6.86
N THR A 111 10.02 43.78 -8.06
CA THR A 111 10.13 45.20 -8.39
C THR A 111 8.81 45.84 -8.78
N LEU A 112 7.82 45.05 -9.20
CA LEU A 112 6.52 45.53 -9.69
C LEU A 112 5.43 45.43 -8.63
N ALA A 113 5.48 44.41 -7.77
CA ALA A 113 4.50 44.21 -6.71
C ALA A 113 4.80 45.07 -5.47
N LYS A 114 3.96 46.07 -5.21
CA LYS A 114 4.11 47.01 -4.08
C LYS A 114 3.92 46.37 -2.70
N ASN A 115 3.25 45.22 -2.63
CA ASN A 115 2.92 44.49 -1.40
C ASN A 115 3.89 43.32 -1.11
N TYR A 116 4.88 43.05 -1.98
CA TYR A 116 5.89 42.02 -1.74
C TYR A 116 6.97 42.52 -0.79
N ILE A 117 7.05 41.94 0.41
CA ILE A 117 8.14 42.19 1.37
C ILE A 117 9.05 40.97 1.38
N GLN A 118 10.32 41.15 1.01
CA GLN A 118 11.30 40.07 1.04
C GLN A 118 11.55 39.63 2.49
N ALA A 119 11.50 38.32 2.74
CA ALA A 119 11.80 37.79 4.05
C ALA A 119 13.30 37.90 4.38
N MET A 120 13.60 38.42 5.57
CA MET A 120 14.98 38.62 6.05
C MET A 120 15.53 37.37 6.76
N SER A 121 14.66 36.52 7.28
CA SER A 121 15.00 35.21 7.84
C SER A 121 14.22 34.12 7.12
N TRP A 122 14.77 32.90 7.13
CA TRP A 122 14.06 31.71 6.66
C TRP A 122 13.10 31.15 7.72
N GLU A 123 13.15 31.70 8.95
CA GLU A 123 12.35 31.26 10.07
C GLU A 123 10.89 31.69 9.88
N GLY A 124 9.98 30.71 9.91
CA GLY A 124 8.55 30.93 9.69
C GLY A 124 8.09 30.85 8.22
N LEU A 125 9.00 30.66 7.25
CA LEU A 125 8.60 30.44 5.85
C LEU A 125 8.10 29.02 5.62
N GLU A 126 7.11 28.88 4.73
CA GLU A 126 6.61 27.56 4.34
C GLU A 126 7.68 26.77 3.57
N ARG A 127 7.99 25.56 4.05
CA ARG A 127 8.95 24.67 3.41
C ARG A 127 8.25 23.73 2.42
N ILE A 128 8.18 24.15 1.16
CA ILE A 128 7.64 23.37 0.05
C ILE A 128 8.66 22.30 -0.39
N GLY A 129 8.19 21.13 -0.83
CA GLY A 129 9.04 20.06 -1.37
C GLY A 129 9.80 19.21 -0.33
N SER A 130 9.51 19.39 0.96
CA SER A 130 10.00 18.51 2.02
C SER A 130 9.32 17.13 1.97
N GLU A 131 9.90 16.11 2.61
CA GLU A 131 9.26 14.78 2.74
C GLU A 131 7.91 14.87 3.44
N GLU A 132 7.76 15.77 4.41
CA GLU A 132 6.50 16.05 5.10
C GLU A 132 5.47 16.68 4.16
N TRP A 133 5.89 17.61 3.31
CA TRP A 133 5.05 18.20 2.26
C TRP A 133 4.55 17.14 1.29
N VAL A 134 5.43 16.22 0.86
CA VAL A 134 5.06 15.09 -0.01
C VAL A 134 4.10 14.13 0.70
N LYS A 135 4.34 13.77 1.96
CA LYS A 135 3.46 12.88 2.74
C LYS A 135 2.04 13.44 2.89
N ARG A 136 1.90 14.74 3.23
CA ARG A 136 0.59 15.38 3.40
C ARG A 136 -0.24 15.38 2.11
N ARG A 137 0.41 15.43 0.95
CA ARG A 137 -0.25 15.36 -0.36
C ARG A 137 -0.41 13.93 -0.89
N ALA A 138 0.50 13.02 -0.55
CA ALA A 138 0.47 11.62 -1.02
C ALA A 138 -0.81 10.89 -0.59
N ASP A 139 -1.40 11.28 0.54
CA ASP A 139 -2.64 10.69 1.07
C ASP A 139 -3.92 11.08 0.29
N GLN A 140 -3.83 11.99 -0.69
CA GLN A 140 -4.97 12.37 -1.56
C GLN A 140 -5.16 11.43 -2.75
N GLY A 141 -4.30 10.44 -2.94
CA GLY A 141 -4.41 9.45 -4.01
C GLY A 141 -5.42 8.33 -3.74
N GLU A 142 -5.59 7.44 -4.73
CA GLU A 142 -6.39 6.22 -4.58
C GLU A 142 -5.79 5.32 -3.47
N GLN A 143 -6.55 5.10 -2.39
CA GLN A 143 -6.11 4.20 -1.33
C GLN A 143 -6.13 2.75 -1.82
N TYR A 144 -5.07 1.99 -1.54
CA TYR A 144 -5.03 0.56 -1.84
C TYR A 144 -6.22 -0.17 -1.19
N VAL A 145 -7.07 -0.76 -2.04
CA VAL A 145 -8.13 -1.69 -1.65
C VAL A 145 -7.65 -3.09 -1.98
N GLY A 146 -7.12 -3.78 -0.96
CA GLY A 146 -6.68 -5.16 -1.08
C GLY A 146 -7.82 -6.17 -0.98
N PHE A 147 -7.53 -7.42 -1.33
CA PHE A 147 -8.43 -8.56 -1.14
C PHE A 147 -8.78 -8.84 0.33
N ILE A 148 -7.88 -8.46 1.24
CA ILE A 148 -8.01 -8.69 2.68
C ILE A 148 -8.60 -7.43 3.32
N PRO A 149 -9.59 -7.57 4.22
CA PRO A 149 -10.14 -6.42 4.94
C PRO A 149 -9.04 -5.70 5.73
N LYS A 150 -9.10 -4.37 5.77
CA LYS A 150 -8.11 -3.53 6.48
C LYS A 150 -8.03 -3.81 8.00
N LYS A 151 -9.07 -4.43 8.58
CA LYS A 151 -9.13 -4.75 10.02
C LYS A 151 -9.47 -6.23 10.21
N ASP A 152 -8.60 -6.93 10.93
CA ASP A 152 -8.84 -8.32 11.32
C ASP A 152 -10.09 -8.43 12.20
N ILE A 153 -11.00 -9.31 11.81
CA ILE A 153 -12.24 -9.56 12.54
C ILE A 153 -11.97 -10.62 13.61
N LYS A 154 -12.11 -10.21 14.88
CA LYS A 154 -11.98 -11.11 16.03
C LYS A 154 -13.27 -11.91 16.20
N LEU A 155 -13.32 -13.09 15.58
CA LEU A 155 -14.40 -14.06 15.74
C LEU A 155 -14.21 -14.88 17.02
N THR A 156 -15.32 -15.10 17.74
CA THR A 156 -15.40 -16.01 18.89
C THR A 156 -15.24 -17.47 18.42
N PRO A 157 -14.71 -18.40 19.25
CA PRO A 157 -14.58 -19.81 18.87
C PRO A 157 -15.88 -20.44 18.34
N LYS A 158 -17.04 -20.05 18.87
CA LYS A 158 -18.37 -20.49 18.39
C LYS A 158 -18.68 -19.96 16.98
N GLN A 159 -18.36 -18.70 16.72
CA GLN A 159 -18.60 -18.08 15.41
C GLN A 159 -17.71 -18.69 14.33
N TRP A 160 -16.47 -19.04 14.68
CA TRP A 160 -15.59 -19.76 13.77
C TRP A 160 -16.16 -21.09 13.31
N LYS A 161 -16.82 -21.85 14.21
CA LYS A 161 -17.47 -23.11 13.84
C LYS A 161 -18.57 -22.91 12.82
N ILE A 162 -19.42 -21.90 13.03
CA ILE A 162 -20.52 -21.55 12.13
C ILE A 162 -19.98 -21.09 10.76
N VAL A 163 -18.97 -20.22 10.75
CA VAL A 163 -18.37 -19.71 9.51
C VAL A 163 -17.75 -20.85 8.71
N LEU A 164 -17.00 -21.75 9.37
CA LEU A 164 -16.38 -22.88 8.69
C LEU A 164 -17.42 -23.86 8.15
N SER A 165 -18.48 -24.16 8.91
CA SER A 165 -19.55 -25.05 8.44
C SER A 165 -20.32 -24.44 7.26
N ASP A 166 -20.66 -23.15 7.32
CA ASP A 166 -21.38 -22.45 6.26
C ASP A 166 -20.54 -22.42 4.97
N ILE A 167 -19.26 -22.04 5.06
CA ILE A 167 -18.36 -22.01 3.89
C ILE A 167 -18.17 -23.41 3.29
N MET A 168 -18.03 -24.44 4.12
CA MET A 168 -17.87 -25.81 3.64
C MET A 168 -19.13 -26.32 2.95
N ALA A 169 -20.31 -25.99 3.46
CA ALA A 169 -21.58 -26.33 2.81
C ALA A 169 -21.67 -25.68 1.42
N ASP A 170 -21.30 -24.40 1.30
CA ASP A 170 -21.30 -23.67 0.02
C ASP A 170 -20.35 -24.31 -1.01
N ILE A 171 -19.12 -24.64 -0.58
CA ILE A 171 -18.13 -25.29 -1.46
C ILE A 171 -18.60 -26.67 -1.93
N LEU A 172 -19.13 -27.48 -1.02
CA LEU A 172 -19.62 -28.82 -1.36
C LEU A 172 -20.84 -28.76 -2.28
N ALA A 173 -21.72 -27.77 -2.10
CA ALA A 173 -22.85 -27.57 -2.97
C ALA A 173 -22.44 -27.15 -4.39
N LEU A 174 -21.44 -26.27 -4.53
CA LEU A 174 -20.91 -25.91 -5.85
C LEU A 174 -20.21 -27.09 -6.53
N LYS A 175 -19.46 -27.90 -5.78
CA LYS A 175 -18.83 -29.11 -6.30
C LYS A 175 -19.87 -30.12 -6.80
N ARG A 176 -20.98 -30.31 -6.06
CA ARG A 176 -22.12 -31.14 -6.50
C ARG A 176 -22.82 -30.59 -7.73
N ALA A 177 -22.88 -29.26 -7.87
CA ALA A 177 -23.43 -28.59 -9.06
C ALA A 177 -22.47 -28.60 -10.28
N GLY A 178 -21.29 -29.21 -10.17
CA GLY A 178 -20.29 -29.23 -11.24
C GLY A 178 -19.67 -27.86 -11.56
N ARG A 179 -19.82 -26.87 -10.66
CA ARG A 179 -19.26 -25.52 -10.82
C ARG A 179 -17.86 -25.46 -10.23
N SER A 180 -17.04 -24.54 -10.74
CA SER A 180 -15.69 -24.34 -10.19
C SER A 180 -15.77 -23.74 -8.78
N VAL A 181 -14.92 -24.25 -7.89
CA VAL A 181 -14.92 -23.85 -6.47
C VAL A 181 -14.50 -22.38 -6.28
N ASP A 182 -13.73 -21.82 -7.21
CA ASP A 182 -13.33 -20.40 -7.18
C ASP A 182 -14.51 -19.43 -7.32
N GLN A 183 -15.68 -19.87 -7.81
CA GLN A 183 -16.87 -19.01 -7.94
C GLN A 183 -17.42 -18.51 -6.61
N VAL A 184 -17.12 -19.17 -5.48
CA VAL A 184 -17.51 -18.69 -4.14
C VAL A 184 -16.92 -17.30 -3.85
N LEU A 185 -15.80 -16.96 -4.49
CA LEU A 185 -15.07 -15.72 -4.23
C LEU A 185 -15.69 -14.50 -4.92
N HIS A 186 -16.65 -14.68 -5.83
CA HIS A 186 -17.27 -13.61 -6.59
C HIS A 186 -18.80 -13.62 -6.34
N PRO A 187 -19.30 -12.99 -5.25
CA PRO A 187 -20.74 -12.89 -4.99
C PRO A 187 -21.50 -12.00 -5.99
N ASN A 188 -20.82 -11.44 -7.00
CA ASN A 188 -21.42 -10.52 -7.96
C ASN A 188 -22.20 -11.26 -9.05
N VAL A 189 -23.07 -12.18 -8.65
CA VAL A 189 -24.22 -12.57 -9.45
C VAL A 189 -25.43 -12.36 -8.55
N GLN A 190 -26.17 -11.28 -8.81
CA GLN A 190 -27.40 -10.92 -8.11
C GLN A 190 -28.44 -12.04 -8.28
N GLU A 191 -28.54 -12.97 -7.35
CA GLU A 191 -29.74 -13.82 -7.23
C GLU A 191 -30.23 -13.79 -5.79
N GLN A 192 -31.35 -13.10 -5.60
CA GLN A 192 -32.03 -12.95 -4.31
C GLN A 192 -32.83 -14.23 -4.03
N GLY A 193 -32.45 -14.98 -3.01
CA GLY A 193 -33.20 -16.15 -2.54
C GLY A 193 -32.95 -16.44 -1.06
N THR A 194 -34.02 -16.77 -0.33
CA THR A 194 -33.97 -17.11 1.09
C THR A 194 -34.39 -18.56 1.31
N ALA A 195 -33.63 -19.33 2.09
CA ALA A 195 -33.97 -20.70 2.48
C ALA A 195 -33.64 -20.95 3.96
N ASN A 196 -34.45 -21.80 4.59
CA ASN A 196 -34.30 -22.32 5.95
C ASN A 196 -33.79 -23.77 5.89
N GLU A 197 -32.91 -24.18 6.81
CA GLU A 197 -32.38 -25.54 6.90
C GLU A 197 -32.82 -26.23 8.21
N THR A 198 -33.22 -27.50 8.11
CA THR A 198 -33.45 -28.41 9.24
C THR A 198 -32.47 -29.58 9.13
N TRP A 199 -31.72 -29.83 10.20
CA TRP A 199 -30.81 -30.98 10.33
C TRP A 199 -31.55 -32.16 10.98
N THR A 200 -31.43 -33.37 10.41
CA THR A 200 -31.74 -34.62 11.13
C THR A 200 -30.50 -35.52 11.17
N PRO A 201 -30.19 -36.17 12.32
CA PRO A 201 -28.99 -36.95 12.49
C PRO A 201 -29.33 -38.44 12.39
N ASP A 202 -29.36 -39.00 11.18
CA ASP A 202 -29.29 -40.45 11.04
C ASP A 202 -28.66 -40.83 9.70
N SER A 203 -27.70 -41.76 9.75
CA SER A 203 -26.76 -42.20 8.71
C SER A 203 -25.51 -41.32 8.53
N GLY A 204 -24.34 -41.92 8.73
CA GLY A 204 -23.00 -41.30 8.75
C GLY A 204 -22.49 -40.70 7.44
N LEU A 205 -23.38 -40.35 6.50
CA LEU A 205 -23.13 -39.50 5.34
C LEU A 205 -24.37 -38.61 5.16
N PRO A 206 -24.24 -37.28 5.09
CA PRO A 206 -25.41 -36.42 4.96
C PRO A 206 -26.06 -36.59 3.58
N SER A 207 -27.23 -37.25 3.57
CA SER A 207 -28.11 -37.29 2.41
C SER A 207 -28.80 -35.93 2.26
N PHE A 208 -28.49 -35.21 1.17
CA PHE A 208 -29.17 -33.98 0.79
C PHE A 208 -29.94 -34.24 -0.50
N SER A 209 -31.27 -34.17 -0.45
CA SER A 209 -32.11 -34.09 -1.64
C SER A 209 -32.25 -32.63 -2.06
N ILE A 210 -31.62 -32.24 -3.17
CA ILE A 210 -31.79 -30.90 -3.76
C ILE A 210 -32.73 -31.03 -4.97
N THR A 211 -33.96 -30.56 -4.82
CA THR A 211 -34.93 -30.46 -5.92
C THR A 211 -34.55 -29.26 -6.80
N LYS A 212 -33.84 -29.55 -7.89
CA LYS A 212 -33.50 -28.83 -9.14
C LYS A 212 -33.50 -27.29 -9.30
N GLN A 213 -33.94 -26.44 -8.38
CA GLN A 213 -33.89 -24.97 -8.52
C GLN A 213 -33.75 -24.22 -7.17
N GLN A 214 -32.87 -24.69 -6.27
CA GLN A 214 -32.67 -24.02 -4.98
C GLN A 214 -31.37 -23.21 -5.00
N SER A 215 -31.53 -21.89 -4.98
CA SER A 215 -30.49 -20.87 -5.11
C SER A 215 -29.49 -20.92 -3.95
N LEU A 216 -28.22 -21.11 -4.30
CA LEU A 216 -27.08 -21.08 -3.39
C LEU A 216 -26.81 -19.64 -2.96
N ARG A 217 -26.93 -19.40 -1.65
CA ARG A 217 -26.62 -18.11 -1.03
C ARG A 217 -25.10 -17.87 -1.00
N VAL A 218 -24.53 -17.28 -2.05
CA VAL A 218 -23.15 -16.77 -2.00
C VAL A 218 -23.15 -15.39 -1.31
N VAL A 219 -23.33 -15.38 0.02
CA VAL A 219 -23.29 -14.15 0.83
C VAL A 219 -21.83 -13.76 1.07
N ALA A 220 -21.22 -13.04 0.15
CA ALA A 220 -19.89 -12.45 0.37
C ALA A 220 -19.92 -10.91 0.52
N ASN A 221 -20.91 -10.41 1.25
CA ASN A 221 -20.86 -9.06 1.79
C ASN A 221 -20.50 -9.11 3.29
N GLU A 222 -19.30 -8.64 3.63
CA GLU A 222 -18.73 -8.63 5.00
C GLU A 222 -19.70 -8.05 6.06
N ARG A 223 -20.52 -7.07 5.64
CA ARG A 223 -21.51 -6.41 6.52
C ARG A 223 -22.68 -7.31 6.89
N GLN A 224 -23.10 -8.22 6.00
CA GLN A 224 -24.26 -9.09 6.21
C GLN A 224 -23.93 -10.25 7.18
N TYR A 225 -22.71 -10.80 7.08
CA TYR A 225 -22.23 -11.83 8.02
C TYR A 225 -22.15 -11.33 9.47
N ARG A 226 -21.84 -10.04 9.69
CA ARG A 226 -21.72 -9.44 11.03
C ARG A 226 -23.04 -9.46 11.82
N GLY A 227 -24.16 -9.18 11.16
CA GLY A 227 -25.48 -9.14 11.79
C GLY A 227 -26.09 -10.53 12.00
N THR A 228 -25.86 -11.45 11.07
CA THR A 228 -26.42 -12.81 11.12
C THR A 228 -25.68 -13.69 12.12
N LEU A 229 -24.35 -13.64 12.18
CA LEU A 229 -23.55 -14.47 13.09
C LEU A 229 -23.89 -14.24 14.57
N GLY A 230 -24.13 -12.98 14.97
CA GLY A 230 -24.51 -12.63 16.34
C GLY A 230 -25.88 -13.17 16.76
N ARG A 231 -26.82 -13.27 15.80
CA ARG A 231 -28.17 -13.82 16.03
C ARG A 231 -28.19 -15.35 15.95
N ARG A 232 -27.49 -15.94 14.97
CA ARG A 232 -27.40 -17.40 14.76
C ARG A 232 -26.64 -18.07 15.90
N SER A 233 -25.53 -17.49 16.36
CA SER A 233 -24.72 -18.01 17.48
C SER A 233 -25.48 -18.07 18.82
N LYS A 234 -26.58 -17.33 18.98
CA LYS A 234 -27.42 -17.39 20.18
C LYS A 234 -28.50 -18.47 20.10
N ARG A 235 -28.85 -18.94 18.90
CA ARG A 235 -29.98 -19.85 18.64
C ARG A 235 -29.56 -21.25 18.20
N SER A 236 -28.37 -21.45 17.63
CA SER A 236 -27.95 -22.76 17.13
C SER A 236 -27.31 -23.64 18.20
N THR A 237 -27.79 -24.88 18.32
CA THR A 237 -27.05 -25.98 18.94
C THR A 237 -25.83 -26.23 18.05
N ILE A 238 -24.64 -26.02 18.59
CA ILE A 238 -23.39 -26.05 17.83
C ILE A 238 -23.12 -27.50 17.44
N ALA A 239 -23.36 -27.87 16.18
CA ALA A 239 -22.88 -29.14 15.66
C ALA A 239 -21.35 -29.19 15.82
N PRO A 240 -20.78 -30.34 16.20
CA PRO A 240 -19.32 -30.49 16.19
C PRO A 240 -18.81 -30.17 14.78
N ILE A 241 -17.67 -29.48 14.70
CA ILE A 241 -16.93 -29.42 13.44
C ILE A 241 -16.61 -30.87 13.13
N GLY A 242 -17.27 -31.43 12.12
CA GLY A 242 -17.02 -32.81 11.72
C GLY A 242 -15.60 -32.97 11.22
N ASP A 243 -15.09 -34.20 11.26
CA ASP A 243 -13.81 -34.62 10.68
C ASP A 243 -13.90 -34.69 9.15
N VAL A 244 -14.38 -33.61 8.53
CA VAL A 244 -14.48 -33.49 7.08
C VAL A 244 -13.06 -33.43 6.52
N SER A 245 -12.76 -34.41 5.69
CA SER A 245 -11.50 -34.59 5.01
C SER A 245 -11.23 -33.45 4.00
N LEU A 246 -10.08 -32.79 4.13
CA LEU A 246 -9.61 -31.66 3.30
C LEU A 246 -8.40 -32.06 2.42
N HIS A 247 -8.46 -33.23 1.78
CA HIS A 247 -7.39 -33.70 0.90
C HIS A 247 -7.33 -32.99 -0.45
N ASP A 248 -8.49 -32.49 -0.94
CA ASP A 248 -8.57 -31.80 -2.22
C ASP A 248 -7.95 -30.39 -2.11
N PRO A 249 -6.82 -30.10 -2.80
CA PRO A 249 -6.14 -28.82 -2.69
C PRO A 249 -7.00 -27.65 -3.21
N ALA A 250 -7.91 -27.90 -4.16
CA ALA A 250 -8.79 -26.87 -4.70
C ALA A 250 -9.80 -26.40 -3.64
N ILE A 251 -10.41 -27.35 -2.91
CA ILE A 251 -11.32 -27.06 -1.79
C ILE A 251 -10.57 -26.31 -0.68
N LYS A 252 -9.36 -26.79 -0.35
CA LYS A 252 -8.53 -26.22 0.71
C LYS A 252 -8.13 -24.78 0.42
N LEU A 253 -7.72 -24.49 -0.82
CA LEU A 253 -7.37 -23.15 -1.25
C LEU A 253 -8.58 -22.21 -1.29
N ALA A 254 -9.73 -22.69 -1.80
CA ALA A 254 -10.95 -21.88 -1.85
C ALA A 254 -11.44 -21.53 -0.44
N LEU A 255 -11.51 -22.53 0.45
CA LEU A 255 -11.83 -22.36 1.86
C LEU A 255 -10.90 -21.32 2.50
N HIS A 256 -9.59 -21.44 2.28
CA HIS A 256 -8.60 -20.50 2.80
C HIS A 256 -8.84 -19.07 2.29
N LYS A 257 -9.02 -18.87 0.98
CA LYS A 257 -9.27 -17.55 0.38
C LYS A 257 -10.53 -16.89 0.95
N ILE A 258 -11.61 -17.65 1.16
CA ILE A 258 -12.84 -17.13 1.76
C ILE A 258 -12.61 -16.73 3.22
N ILE A 259 -11.90 -17.57 3.99
CA ILE A 259 -11.53 -17.25 5.37
C ILE A 259 -10.69 -15.96 5.43
N LEU A 260 -9.71 -15.78 4.53
CA LEU A 260 -8.93 -14.54 4.45
C LEU A 260 -9.82 -13.32 4.23
N ARG A 261 -10.78 -13.42 3.30
CA ARG A 261 -11.68 -12.32 2.99
C ARG A 261 -12.63 -12.02 4.15
N VAL A 262 -13.24 -13.03 4.73
CA VAL A 262 -14.25 -12.88 5.79
C VAL A 262 -13.63 -12.44 7.11
N SER A 263 -12.42 -12.91 7.43
CA SER A 263 -11.83 -12.71 8.76
C SER A 263 -10.61 -11.80 8.78
N GLY A 264 -9.93 -11.61 7.65
CA GLY A 264 -8.61 -11.00 7.57
C GLY A 264 -7.46 -11.92 7.98
N ARG A 265 -7.74 -13.09 8.58
CA ARG A 265 -6.70 -13.97 9.13
C ARG A 265 -6.01 -14.80 8.05
N ARG A 266 -4.69 -14.70 8.02
CA ARG A 266 -3.81 -15.57 7.23
C ARG A 266 -3.39 -16.79 8.06
N ILE A 267 -3.40 -17.94 7.41
CA ILE A 267 -2.84 -19.21 7.91
C ILE A 267 -1.56 -19.41 7.09
N SER A 268 -0.47 -19.85 7.71
CA SER A 268 0.76 -20.13 6.98
C SER A 268 0.57 -21.34 6.06
N ASP A 269 1.27 -21.36 4.93
CA ASP A 269 1.19 -22.49 3.98
C ASP A 269 1.58 -23.82 4.63
N ALA A 270 2.54 -23.80 5.56
CA ALA A 270 2.93 -24.98 6.33
C ALA A 270 1.76 -25.51 7.19
N ALA A 271 1.05 -24.63 7.90
CA ALA A 271 -0.11 -24.99 8.71
C ALA A 271 -1.31 -25.40 7.85
N LEU A 272 -1.47 -24.76 6.68
CA LEU A 272 -2.46 -25.19 5.70
C LEU A 272 -2.12 -26.62 5.27
N ASN A 273 -0.90 -26.90 4.81
CA ASN A 273 -0.50 -28.22 4.32
C ASN A 273 -0.73 -29.33 5.37
N SER A 274 -0.34 -29.11 6.63
CA SER A 274 -0.55 -30.07 7.73
C SER A 274 -2.00 -30.29 8.14
N SER A 275 -2.93 -29.41 7.73
CA SER A 275 -4.35 -29.55 8.06
C SER A 275 -5.03 -30.56 7.12
N HIS A 276 -5.29 -31.78 7.58
CA HIS A 276 -5.98 -32.80 6.81
C HIS A 276 -7.49 -32.80 7.06
N THR A 277 -7.91 -32.26 8.20
CA THR A 277 -9.32 -32.14 8.58
C THR A 277 -9.72 -30.69 8.81
N LEU A 278 -11.04 -30.43 8.78
CA LEU A 278 -11.59 -29.13 9.15
C LEU A 278 -11.32 -28.77 10.63
N SER A 279 -11.17 -29.78 11.49
CA SER A 279 -10.81 -29.62 12.91
C SER A 279 -9.37 -29.13 13.07
N ASP A 280 -8.42 -29.65 12.28
CA ASP A 280 -7.03 -29.18 12.28
C ASP A 280 -6.97 -27.70 11.86
N LEU A 281 -7.69 -27.36 10.80
CA LEU A 281 -7.76 -25.98 10.30
C LEU A 281 -8.37 -25.03 11.34
N TYR A 282 -9.43 -25.46 12.02
CA TYR A 282 -10.03 -24.72 13.12
C TYR A 282 -9.05 -24.51 14.29
N SER A 283 -8.27 -25.53 14.61
CA SER A 283 -7.25 -25.47 15.66
C SER A 283 -6.19 -24.42 15.32
N HIS A 284 -5.73 -24.37 14.06
CA HIS A 284 -4.81 -23.32 13.61
C HIS A 284 -5.42 -21.92 13.60
N LEU A 285 -6.71 -21.78 13.26
CA LEU A 285 -7.41 -20.50 13.27
C LEU A 285 -7.67 -19.94 14.67
N THR A 286 -7.91 -20.83 15.63
CA THR A 286 -8.18 -20.48 17.03
C THR A 286 -6.93 -20.46 17.90
N ALA A 287 -5.82 -21.03 17.42
CA ALA A 287 -4.52 -20.95 18.06
C ALA A 287 -4.15 -19.50 18.37
N LYS A 288 -3.76 -19.25 19.62
CA LYS A 288 -3.29 -17.94 20.03
C LYS A 288 -1.94 -17.69 19.37
N THR A 289 -1.84 -16.61 18.60
CA THR A 289 -0.55 -16.20 18.05
C THR A 289 0.42 -15.90 19.17
N LYS A 290 1.69 -16.28 18.98
CA LYS A 290 2.75 -15.94 19.92
C LYS A 290 2.79 -14.43 20.09
N SER A 291 2.87 -13.95 21.33
CA SER A 291 2.92 -12.51 21.60
C SER A 291 4.13 -11.88 20.89
N PRO A 292 3.99 -10.70 20.27
CA PRO A 292 5.07 -10.08 19.50
C PRO A 292 6.26 -9.66 20.37
N SER A 293 6.06 -9.53 21.68
CA SER A 293 7.13 -9.25 22.64
C SER A 293 7.05 -10.16 23.85
N LEU A 294 8.21 -10.52 24.40
CA LEU A 294 8.34 -11.32 25.60
C LEU A 294 7.59 -10.66 26.78
N ALA A 295 7.69 -9.34 26.92
CA ALA A 295 6.96 -8.58 27.94
C ALA A 295 5.43 -8.73 27.88
N ARG A 296 4.88 -9.06 26.71
CA ARG A 296 3.45 -9.33 26.51
C ARG A 296 3.11 -10.81 26.55
N ALA A 297 4.09 -11.69 26.72
CA ALA A 297 3.86 -13.12 26.79
C ALA A 297 3.00 -13.48 28.00
N PRO A 298 2.07 -14.46 27.85
CA PRO A 298 1.23 -14.90 28.95
C PRO A 298 2.06 -15.50 30.10
N GLU A 299 3.21 -16.09 29.80
CA GLU A 299 4.16 -16.62 30.77
C GLU A 299 4.71 -15.51 31.68
N ILE A 300 5.19 -14.41 31.11
CA ILE A 300 5.69 -13.26 31.88
C ILE A 300 4.57 -12.61 32.70
N ARG A 301 3.32 -12.60 32.20
CA ARG A 301 2.17 -12.12 32.96
C ARG A 301 1.86 -12.99 34.17
N ARG A 302 1.92 -14.33 34.00
CA ARG A 302 1.76 -15.29 35.09
C ARG A 302 2.88 -15.12 36.11
N LEU A 303 4.12 -15.06 35.64
CA LEU A 303 5.28 -14.81 36.50
C LEU A 303 5.13 -13.49 37.25
N LYS A 304 4.68 -12.40 36.62
CA LYS A 304 4.42 -11.13 37.32
C LYS A 304 3.34 -11.26 38.40
N ALA A 305 2.31 -12.08 38.17
CA ALA A 305 1.24 -12.32 39.15
C ALA A 305 1.69 -13.22 40.30
N THR A 306 2.61 -14.15 40.05
CA THR A 306 3.16 -15.11 41.02
C THR A 306 4.47 -14.63 41.66
N SER A 307 5.10 -13.59 41.12
CA SER A 307 6.45 -13.16 41.48
C SER A 307 6.54 -12.78 42.95
N ALA A 308 7.61 -13.25 43.61
CA ALA A 308 8.04 -12.76 44.91
C ALA A 308 8.42 -11.27 44.84
N ALA A 309 8.35 -10.59 45.98
CA ALA A 309 8.61 -9.15 46.13
C ALA A 309 9.98 -8.67 45.60
N ASN A 310 10.94 -9.59 45.40
CA ASN A 310 12.32 -9.28 45.04
C ASN A 310 12.60 -9.24 43.53
N VAL A 311 11.64 -9.59 42.67
CA VAL A 311 11.84 -9.61 41.22
C VAL A 311 10.88 -8.62 40.55
N SER A 312 11.46 -7.67 39.80
CA SER A 312 10.70 -6.67 39.06
C SER A 312 10.87 -6.84 37.55
N PHE A 313 9.75 -6.75 36.82
CA PHE A 313 9.72 -6.89 35.37
C PHE A 313 9.46 -5.54 34.71
N VAL A 314 10.40 -5.09 33.87
CA VAL A 314 10.28 -3.86 33.09
C VAL A 314 10.01 -4.22 31.63
N PRO A 315 8.96 -3.66 30.98
CA PRO A 315 8.59 -4.05 29.61
C PRO A 315 9.50 -3.49 28.52
N ARG A 316 10.34 -2.50 28.84
CA ARG A 316 11.28 -1.83 27.95
C ARG A 316 12.67 -1.83 28.57
N LYS A 317 13.69 -1.59 27.74
CA LYS A 317 15.06 -1.37 28.22
C LYS A 317 15.08 -0.21 29.22
N VAL A 318 15.70 -0.45 30.37
CA VAL A 318 15.98 0.59 31.37
C VAL A 318 17.10 1.47 30.83
N THR A 319 16.80 2.76 30.64
CA THR A 319 17.78 3.76 30.18
C THR A 319 18.53 4.36 31.38
N MET A 320 19.64 5.07 31.12
CA MET A 320 20.37 5.79 32.18
C MET A 320 19.46 6.84 32.86
N ILE A 321 18.61 7.51 32.08
CA ILE A 321 17.61 8.45 32.60
C ILE A 321 16.65 7.75 33.58
N ASP A 322 16.20 6.53 33.28
CA ASP A 322 15.31 5.80 34.19
C ASP A 322 16.01 5.44 35.51
N ARG A 323 17.32 5.15 35.47
CA ARG A 323 18.13 4.91 36.68
C ARG A 323 18.25 6.17 37.53
N GLU A 324 18.58 7.32 36.91
CA GLU A 324 18.66 8.60 37.63
C GLU A 324 17.30 9.06 38.17
N LYS A 325 16.21 8.74 37.47
CA LYS A 325 14.83 8.96 37.96
C LYS A 325 14.51 8.09 39.18
N GLN A 326 14.95 6.83 39.19
CA GLN A 326 14.77 5.93 40.32
C GLN A 326 15.53 6.41 41.56
N VAL A 327 16.72 6.98 41.37
CA VAL A 327 17.52 7.59 42.45
C VAL A 327 16.97 8.97 42.86
N GLY A 328 16.25 9.66 41.96
CA GLY A 328 15.69 11.00 42.18
C GLY A 328 16.60 12.15 41.72
N ARG A 329 17.82 11.86 41.28
CA ARG A 329 18.82 12.85 40.81
C ARG A 329 18.44 13.53 39.49
N TRP A 330 17.59 12.88 38.69
CA TRP A 330 17.17 13.40 37.39
C TRP A 330 16.56 14.81 37.47
N LYS A 331 15.83 15.14 38.54
CA LYS A 331 15.20 16.46 38.73
C LYS A 331 16.24 17.58 38.79
N VAL A 332 17.33 17.35 39.54
CA VAL A 332 18.43 18.32 39.68
C VAL A 332 19.18 18.49 38.35
N ILE A 333 19.41 17.38 37.63
CA ILE A 333 20.05 17.41 36.32
C ILE A 333 19.20 18.20 35.31
N GLU A 334 17.89 18.01 35.33
CA GLU A 334 16.95 18.72 34.46
C GLU A 334 16.94 20.22 34.75
N GLU A 335 16.88 20.64 36.01
CA GLU A 335 16.94 22.05 36.42
C GLU A 335 18.27 22.71 35.99
N GLU A 336 19.40 22.03 36.20
CA GLU A 336 20.73 22.52 35.80
C GLU A 336 20.89 22.63 34.29
N LEU A 337 20.37 21.67 33.52
CA LEU A 337 20.42 21.72 32.06
C LEU A 337 19.57 22.89 31.53
N VAL A 338 18.38 23.11 32.08
CA VAL A 338 17.52 24.24 31.72
C VAL A 338 18.18 25.57 32.09
N ALA A 339 18.76 25.68 33.29
CA ALA A 339 19.45 26.90 33.73
C ALA A 339 20.64 27.27 32.83
N ARG A 340 21.29 26.27 32.21
CA ARG A 340 22.41 26.44 31.27
C ARG A 340 21.98 26.58 29.81
N GLY A 341 20.67 26.55 29.51
CA GLY A 341 20.16 26.56 28.15
C GLY A 341 20.54 25.33 27.33
N LEU A 342 20.81 24.20 27.98
CA LEU A 342 21.14 22.91 27.35
C LEU A 342 19.88 22.05 27.17
N PRO A 343 19.81 21.19 26.14
CA PRO A 343 18.66 20.32 25.92
C PRO A 343 18.58 19.23 27.00
N VAL A 344 17.41 19.12 27.65
CA VAL A 344 17.13 18.14 28.70
C VAL A 344 17.13 16.70 28.17
N THR A 345 16.62 16.48 26.95
CA THR A 345 16.66 15.18 26.28
C THR A 345 16.92 15.32 24.79
N GLY A 346 17.81 14.48 24.26
CA GLY A 346 18.14 14.43 22.83
C GLY A 346 19.22 15.44 22.41
N SER A 347 19.67 15.33 21.17
CA SER A 347 20.76 16.15 20.61
C SER A 347 20.31 17.48 20.01
N ARG A 348 19.06 17.90 20.25
CA ARG A 348 18.51 19.15 19.70
C ARG A 348 18.97 20.35 20.54
N PHE A 349 20.28 20.61 20.53
CA PHE A 349 20.79 21.93 20.87
C PHE A 349 20.49 22.85 19.68
N GLN A 350 19.89 24.02 19.92
CA GLN A 350 19.48 24.96 18.87
C GLN A 350 20.68 25.54 18.06
N GLY A 351 21.92 25.19 18.40
CA GLY A 351 23.15 25.49 17.63
C GLY A 351 23.98 24.28 17.19
N ALA A 352 23.52 23.04 17.40
CA ALA A 352 24.23 21.85 16.92
C ALA A 352 24.00 21.72 15.42
N LYS A 353 24.92 22.31 14.64
CA LYS A 353 24.99 22.21 13.17
C LYS A 353 24.53 20.81 12.74
N THR A 354 23.36 20.73 12.13
CA THR A 354 23.05 19.64 11.22
C THR A 354 24.09 19.73 10.12
N VAL A 355 25.18 18.98 10.26
CA VAL A 355 26.07 18.68 9.15
C VAL A 355 25.22 17.87 8.19
N VAL A 356 24.60 18.58 7.26
CA VAL A 356 23.92 18.02 6.10
C VAL A 356 25.03 17.40 5.26
N HIS A 357 25.03 16.06 5.20
CA HIS A 357 25.74 15.32 4.17
C HIS A 357 24.86 15.20 2.92
#